data_AF-A0AAV8ZQ91-F1
#
_entry.id   AF-A0AAV8ZQ91-F1
#
_cell.length_a   1.000
_cell.length_b   1.000
_cell.length_c   1.000
_cell.angle_alpha   90.00
_cell.angle_beta   90.00
_cell.angle_gamma   90.00
#
_symmetry.space_group_name_H-M   'P 1'
#
loop_
_entity.id
_entity.type
_entity.pdbx_description
1 polymer ?
#
loop_
_entity_poly.entity_id
_entity_poly.type
_entity_poly.pdbx_seq_one_letter_code
_entity_poly.pdbx_strand_id
1 'polypeptide(L)'
;MFISELLISQSPNIPLEFNRKPRTLTEAKRWKATEFRQFLFYTGSVVLKNKLNTNRYLNFLTLHVASTILSNSKHSDYIDYASSLFKYFIDTFITLYGSENVSNNIHNLLQISQDVKNLGPLNNFSAFENYLQSLLKLIRKGGKPLSQIIRRKSEQDHF
;
A
#
# COMPACT_ATOMS: atom_id res chain seq x y z
N MET A 1 13.00 16.03 -5.96
CA MET A 1 11.53 15.88 -6.10
C MET A 1 11.03 14.85 -5.10
N PHE A 2 10.27 15.31 -4.12
CA PHE A 2 9.65 14.49 -3.08
C PHE A 2 8.49 13.67 -3.66
N ILE A 3 8.20 12.50 -3.08
CA ILE A 3 7.16 11.58 -3.58
C ILE A 3 5.78 12.28 -3.66
N SER A 4 5.50 13.20 -2.72
CA SER A 4 4.28 14.02 -2.73
C SER A 4 4.14 14.93 -3.96
N GLU A 5 5.23 15.55 -4.41
CA GLU A 5 5.21 16.45 -5.58
C GLU A 5 4.94 15.67 -6.86
N LEU A 6 5.56 14.49 -6.98
CA LEU A 6 5.36 13.60 -8.13
C LEU A 6 3.94 13.03 -8.16
N LEU A 7 3.33 12.80 -7.00
CA LEU A 7 1.93 12.36 -6.92
C LEU A 7 0.96 13.47 -7.36
N ILE A 8 1.20 14.71 -6.94
CA ILE A 8 0.41 15.87 -7.35
C ILE A 8 0.57 16.13 -8.85
N SER A 9 1.78 15.95 -9.40
CA SER A 9 2.03 16.11 -10.84
C SER A 9 1.30 15.09 -11.70
N GLN A 10 0.78 13.99 -11.13
CA GLN A 10 -0.10 13.06 -11.84
C GLN A 10 -1.55 13.54 -11.92
N SER A 11 -1.96 14.55 -11.15
CA SER A 11 -3.33 15.05 -11.13
C SER A 11 -3.94 15.41 -12.50
N PRO A 12 -3.21 15.99 -13.49
CA PRO A 12 -3.76 16.23 -14.82
C PRO A 12 -3.98 14.95 -15.64
N ASN A 13 -3.28 13.86 -15.30
CA ASN A 13 -3.37 12.57 -15.99
C ASN A 13 -4.47 11.67 -15.40
N ILE A 14 -5.28 12.18 -14.46
CA ILE A 14 -6.34 11.41 -13.83
C ILE A 14 -7.67 11.65 -14.56
N PRO A 15 -8.29 10.58 -15.09
CA PRO A 15 -9.60 10.65 -15.74
C PRO A 15 -10.70 11.18 -14.81
N LEU A 16 -11.75 11.75 -15.40
CA LEU A 16 -12.89 12.36 -14.69
C LEU A 16 -13.72 11.34 -13.89
N GLU A 17 -13.62 10.05 -14.25
CA GLU A 17 -14.28 8.92 -13.60
C GLU A 17 -13.75 8.68 -12.18
N PHE A 18 -12.54 9.16 -11.87
CA PHE A 18 -12.03 9.15 -10.50
C PHE A 18 -12.64 10.29 -9.71
N ASN A 19 -13.41 9.94 -8.69
CA ASN A 19 -14.11 10.88 -7.82
C ASN A 19 -13.16 11.87 -7.08
N ARG A 20 -11.85 11.58 -7.01
CA ARG A 20 -10.84 12.47 -6.43
C ARG A 20 -9.53 12.46 -7.20
N LYS A 21 -8.85 13.60 -7.17
CA LYS A 21 -7.48 13.76 -7.64
C LYS A 21 -6.47 13.29 -6.57
N PRO A 22 -5.27 12.82 -6.97
CA PRO A 22 -4.23 12.41 -6.06
C PRO A 22 -3.82 13.58 -5.17
N ARG A 23 -3.84 13.36 -3.86
CA ARG A 23 -3.37 14.33 -2.86
C ARG A 23 -1.97 13.97 -2.40
N THR A 24 -1.31 14.87 -1.68
CA THR A 24 0.01 14.62 -1.10
C THR A 24 -0.01 13.40 -0.15
N LEU A 25 1.10 12.65 -0.10
CA LEU A 25 1.29 11.55 0.85
C LEU A 25 1.33 12.01 2.32
N THR A 26 1.55 13.30 2.58
CA THR A 26 1.43 13.87 3.94
C THR A 26 0.00 13.73 4.47
N GLU A 27 -0.99 13.84 3.57
CA GLU A 27 -2.41 13.65 3.85
C GLU A 27 -2.89 12.20 3.74
N ALA A 28 -2.01 11.23 3.48
CA ALA A 28 -2.40 9.82 3.32
C ALA A 28 -3.23 9.28 4.49
N LYS A 29 -3.06 9.82 5.71
CA LYS A 29 -3.89 9.48 6.88
C LYS A 29 -5.38 9.84 6.73
N ARG A 30 -5.69 10.85 5.91
CA ARG A 30 -7.03 11.38 5.63
C ARG A 30 -7.56 10.93 4.26
N TRP A 31 -6.84 10.09 3.55
CA TRP A 31 -7.34 9.48 2.33
C TRP A 31 -8.51 8.56 2.65
N LYS A 32 -9.54 8.59 1.80
CA LYS A 32 -10.56 7.54 1.83
C LYS A 32 -10.09 6.34 1.00
N ALA A 33 -10.78 5.22 1.17
CA ALA A 33 -10.56 3.99 0.44
C ALA A 33 -10.36 4.17 -1.08
N THR A 34 -11.18 4.98 -1.73
CA THR A 34 -11.11 5.23 -3.18
C THR A 34 -9.77 5.84 -3.63
N GLU A 35 -9.16 6.68 -2.79
CA GLU A 35 -7.85 7.28 -3.06
C GLU A 35 -6.71 6.28 -2.86
N PHE A 36 -6.86 5.38 -1.88
CA PHE A 36 -5.91 4.27 -1.69
C PHE A 36 -5.97 3.28 -2.85
N ARG A 37 -7.17 2.97 -3.33
CA ARG A 37 -7.38 2.14 -4.51
C ARG A 37 -6.70 2.75 -5.73
N GLN A 38 -6.91 4.05 -5.97
CA GLN A 38 -6.25 4.77 -7.05
C GLN A 38 -4.72 4.72 -6.94
N PHE A 39 -4.20 4.90 -5.72
CA PHE A 39 -2.76 4.79 -5.48
C PHE A 39 -2.22 3.38 -5.74
N LEU A 40 -2.88 2.34 -5.24
CA LEU A 40 -2.42 0.98 -5.43
C LEU A 40 -2.40 0.56 -6.90
N PHE A 41 -3.48 0.84 -7.64
CA PHE A 41 -3.66 0.31 -8.99
C PHE A 41 -3.05 1.18 -10.09
N TYR A 42 -2.87 2.49 -9.87
CA TYR A 42 -2.51 3.40 -10.95
C TYR A 42 -1.28 4.25 -10.62
N THR A 43 -1.35 5.09 -9.59
CA THR A 43 -0.32 6.12 -9.41
C THR A 43 0.89 5.64 -8.62
N GLY A 44 0.74 4.67 -7.71
CA GLY A 44 1.78 4.22 -6.80
C GLY A 44 2.96 3.55 -7.50
N SER A 45 2.70 2.67 -8.47
CA SER A 45 3.77 1.98 -9.21
C SER A 45 4.68 2.94 -9.99
N VAL A 46 4.11 4.04 -10.48
CA VAL A 46 4.82 5.12 -11.19
C VAL A 46 5.55 6.02 -10.21
N VAL A 47 4.86 6.49 -9.17
CA VAL A 47 5.36 7.50 -8.24
C VAL A 47 6.43 6.95 -7.29
N LEU A 48 6.38 5.66 -6.96
CA LEU A 48 7.37 5.00 -6.10
C LEU A 48 8.60 4.51 -6.86
N LYS A 49 8.53 4.44 -8.20
CA LYS A 49 9.65 4.01 -9.04
C LYS A 49 10.82 4.97 -8.84
N ASN A 50 12.00 4.43 -8.58
CA ASN A 50 13.24 5.17 -8.28
C ASN A 50 13.20 6.06 -7.01
N LYS A 51 12.18 5.89 -6.16
CA LYS A 51 12.07 6.62 -4.87
C LYS A 51 12.21 5.71 -3.65
N LEU A 52 11.86 4.44 -3.79
CA LEU A 52 12.08 3.42 -2.76
C LEU A 52 13.31 2.58 -3.09
N ASN A 53 13.92 2.01 -2.05
CA ASN A 53 14.87 0.90 -2.23
C ASN A 53 14.19 -0.21 -3.04
N THR A 54 14.93 -0.84 -3.94
CA THR A 54 14.48 -1.93 -4.81
C THR A 54 13.62 -2.96 -4.08
N ASN A 55 14.03 -3.41 -2.90
CA ASN A 55 13.27 -4.42 -2.15
C ASN A 55 11.90 -3.92 -1.67
N ARG A 56 11.83 -2.65 -1.24
CA ARG A 56 10.56 -2.01 -0.83
C ARG A 56 9.65 -1.75 -2.02
N TYR A 57 10.23 -1.40 -3.16
CA TYR A 57 9.49 -1.23 -4.41
C TYR A 57 8.93 -2.57 -4.92
N LEU A 58 9.74 -3.63 -4.91
CA LEU A 58 9.30 -4.98 -5.28
C LEU A 58 8.20 -5.49 -4.34
N ASN A 59 8.34 -5.28 -3.03
CA ASN A 59 7.29 -5.62 -2.07
C ASN A 59 5.98 -4.87 -2.38
N PHE A 60 6.03 -3.57 -2.72
CA PHE A 60 4.85 -2.84 -3.18
C PHE A 60 4.27 -3.40 -4.49
N LEU A 61 5.11 -3.77 -5.46
CA LEU A 61 4.66 -4.37 -6.72
C LEU A 61 4.01 -5.75 -6.52
N THR A 62 4.52 -6.57 -5.60
CA THR A 62 3.88 -7.84 -5.23
C THR A 62 2.45 -7.62 -4.77
N LEU A 63 2.23 -6.64 -3.89
CA LEU A 63 0.89 -6.27 -3.42
C LEU A 63 -0.01 -5.80 -4.59
N HIS A 64 0.53 -4.93 -5.47
CA HIS A 64 -0.18 -4.43 -6.64
C HIS A 64 -0.66 -5.57 -7.56
N VAL A 65 0.23 -6.51 -7.88
CA VAL A 65 -0.09 -7.65 -8.76
C VAL A 65 -1.12 -8.58 -8.12
N ALA A 66 -0.91 -8.97 -6.85
CA ALA A 66 -1.84 -9.85 -6.14
C ALA A 66 -3.25 -9.24 -6.08
N SER A 67 -3.34 -7.95 -5.78
CA SER A 67 -4.60 -7.22 -5.74
C SER A 67 -5.27 -7.13 -7.12
N THR A 68 -4.48 -6.95 -8.17
CA THR A 68 -4.99 -6.83 -9.56
C THR A 68 -5.58 -8.15 -10.04
N ILE A 69 -4.95 -9.26 -9.69
CA ILE A 69 -5.47 -10.61 -9.98
C ILE A 69 -6.84 -10.77 -9.33
N LEU A 70 -6.95 -10.50 -8.03
CA LEU A 70 -8.20 -10.71 -7.30
C LEU A 70 -9.32 -9.72 -7.68
N SER A 71 -8.99 -8.54 -8.20
CA SER A 71 -9.97 -7.53 -8.63
C SER A 71 -10.62 -7.81 -9.98
N ASN A 72 -10.15 -8.80 -10.75
CA ASN A 72 -10.66 -9.09 -12.09
C ASN A 72 -11.09 -10.54 -12.20
N SER A 73 -12.37 -10.77 -12.51
CA SER A 73 -12.93 -12.12 -12.68
C SER A 73 -12.25 -12.92 -13.80
N LYS A 74 -11.64 -12.25 -14.78
CA LYS A 74 -10.86 -12.91 -15.85
C LYS A 74 -9.60 -13.62 -15.34
N HIS A 75 -9.17 -13.36 -14.11
CA HIS A 75 -8.00 -13.97 -13.50
C HIS A 75 -8.38 -14.95 -12.38
N SER A 76 -9.60 -15.49 -12.39
CA SER A 76 -10.07 -16.48 -11.41
C SER A 76 -9.11 -17.66 -11.25
N ASP A 77 -8.47 -18.08 -12.33
CA ASP A 77 -7.56 -19.23 -12.34
C ASP A 77 -6.25 -18.94 -11.59
N TYR A 78 -5.94 -17.67 -11.36
CA TYR A 78 -4.74 -17.21 -10.67
C TYR A 78 -4.99 -16.84 -9.20
N ILE A 79 -6.17 -17.14 -8.64
CA ILE A 79 -6.47 -16.80 -7.23
C ILE A 79 -5.46 -17.45 -6.27
N ASP A 80 -5.06 -18.69 -6.51
CA ASP A 80 -4.06 -19.39 -5.69
C ASP A 80 -2.65 -18.78 -5.83
N TYR A 81 -2.33 -18.30 -7.04
CA TYR A 81 -1.11 -17.55 -7.27
C TYR A 81 -1.14 -16.21 -6.51
N ALA A 82 -2.26 -15.48 -6.54
CA ALA A 82 -2.42 -14.25 -5.77
C ALA A 82 -2.31 -14.50 -4.25
N SER A 83 -2.83 -15.63 -3.75
CA SER A 83 -2.66 -16.02 -2.34
C SER A 83 -1.18 -16.22 -2.00
N SER A 84 -0.44 -16.89 -2.89
CA SER A 84 1.01 -17.09 -2.73
C SER A 84 1.78 -15.77 -2.77
N LEU A 85 1.37 -14.83 -3.63
CA LEU A 85 1.94 -13.48 -3.66
C LEU A 85 1.66 -12.70 -2.37
N PHE A 86 0.47 -12.81 -1.78
CA PHE A 86 0.20 -12.17 -0.50
C PHE A 86 1.02 -12.78 0.64
N LYS A 87 1.22 -14.10 0.68
CA LYS A 87 2.14 -14.73 1.64
C LYS A 87 3.56 -14.17 1.49
N TYR A 88 4.09 -14.17 0.27
CA TYR A 88 5.40 -13.60 -0.02
C TYR A 88 5.49 -12.11 0.34
N PHE A 89 4.45 -11.32 0.05
CA PHE A 89 4.37 -9.92 0.45
C PHE A 89 4.49 -9.75 1.96
N ILE A 90 3.84 -10.60 2.75
CA ILE A 90 3.83 -10.51 4.21
C ILE A 90 5.20 -10.88 4.78
N ASP A 91 5.80 -11.97 4.31
CA ASP A 91 7.12 -12.43 4.76
C ASP A 91 8.20 -11.37 4.46
N THR A 92 8.15 -10.79 3.26
CA THR A 92 9.06 -9.71 2.88
C THR A 92 8.73 -8.40 3.59
N PHE A 93 7.46 -8.13 3.89
CA PHE A 93 7.06 -6.94 4.66
C PHE A 93 7.60 -7.00 6.09
N ILE A 94 7.47 -8.14 6.77
CA ILE A 94 8.04 -8.37 8.10
C ILE A 94 9.54 -8.10 8.10
N THR A 95 10.24 -8.65 7.09
CA THR A 95 11.69 -8.50 6.96
C THR A 95 12.11 -7.04 6.69
N LEU A 96 11.36 -6.29 5.88
CA LEU A 96 11.72 -4.94 5.44
C LEU A 96 11.28 -3.82 6.39
N TYR A 97 10.20 -4.04 7.14
CA TYR A 97 9.55 -3.03 7.97
C TYR A 97 9.47 -3.43 9.45
N GLY A 98 9.80 -4.66 9.84
CA GLY A 98 9.73 -5.14 11.22
C GLY A 98 8.40 -5.81 11.57
N SER A 99 8.44 -6.88 12.37
CA SER A 99 7.26 -7.64 12.79
C SER A 99 6.30 -6.83 13.66
N GLU A 100 6.80 -5.82 14.37
CA GLU A 100 6.00 -4.89 15.19
C GLU A 100 5.07 -4.01 14.36
N ASN A 101 5.31 -3.91 13.05
CA ASN A 101 4.45 -3.20 12.12
C ASN A 101 3.41 -4.13 11.46
N VAL A 102 3.43 -5.43 11.78
CA VAL A 102 2.35 -6.35 11.39
C VAL A 102 1.16 -6.13 12.33
N SER A 103 0.04 -5.71 11.74
CA SER A 103 -1.24 -5.61 12.46
C SER A 103 -2.19 -6.71 12.01
N ASN A 104 -3.29 -6.93 12.74
CA ASN A 104 -4.33 -7.90 12.37
C ASN A 104 -4.81 -7.79 10.91
N ASN A 105 -4.73 -6.59 10.32
CA ASN A 105 -5.06 -6.37 8.92
C ASN A 105 -4.25 -7.25 7.96
N ILE A 106 -2.99 -7.55 8.30
CA ILE A 106 -2.12 -8.40 7.47
C ILE A 106 -2.62 -9.85 7.43
N HIS A 107 -3.19 -10.37 8.52
CA HIS A 107 -3.82 -11.70 8.49
C HIS A 107 -5.07 -11.72 7.60
N ASN A 108 -5.82 -10.62 7.53
CA ASN A 108 -6.98 -10.52 6.64
C ASN A 108 -6.58 -10.59 5.14
N LEU A 109 -5.36 -10.21 4.74
CA LEU A 109 -4.86 -10.45 3.38
C LEU A 109 -4.77 -11.93 3.04
N LEU A 110 -4.36 -12.76 3.99
CA LEU A 110 -4.22 -14.20 3.73
C LEU A 110 -5.58 -14.83 3.43
N GLN A 111 -6.62 -14.30 4.07
CA GLN A 111 -7.98 -14.76 3.91
C GLN A 111 -8.67 -14.22 2.64
N ILE A 112 -8.20 -13.09 2.09
CA ILE A 112 -8.91 -12.40 1.02
C ILE A 112 -9.00 -13.20 -0.28
N SER A 113 -7.99 -14.02 -0.58
CA SER A 113 -8.04 -14.93 -1.72
C SER A 113 -9.16 -15.96 -1.56
N GLN A 114 -9.38 -16.46 -0.33
CA GLN A 114 -10.46 -17.40 -0.05
C GLN A 114 -11.82 -16.71 -0.11
N ASP A 115 -11.93 -15.49 0.39
CA ASP A 115 -13.15 -14.68 0.29
C ASP A 115 -13.52 -14.44 -1.18
N VAL A 116 -12.53 -14.17 -2.03
CA VAL A 116 -12.74 -13.99 -3.47
C VAL A 116 -13.20 -15.28 -4.17
N LYS A 117 -12.70 -16.46 -3.76
CA LYS A 117 -13.22 -17.75 -4.25
C LYS A 117 -14.69 -17.95 -3.88
N ASN A 118 -15.07 -17.56 -2.67
CA ASN A 118 -16.39 -17.85 -2.11
C ASN A 118 -17.47 -16.83 -2.54
N LEU A 119 -17.09 -15.57 -2.70
CA LEU A 119 -18.02 -14.44 -2.79
C LEU A 119 -17.85 -13.63 -4.10
N GLY A 120 -16.85 -13.95 -4.93
CA GLY A 120 -16.61 -13.31 -6.22
C GLY A 120 -15.48 -12.27 -6.21
N PRO A 121 -15.31 -11.47 -7.29
CA PRO A 121 -14.16 -10.60 -7.46
C PRO A 121 -14.12 -9.46 -6.45
N LEU A 122 -12.90 -9.04 -6.14
CA LEU A 122 -12.56 -8.17 -5.03
C LEU A 122 -13.20 -6.75 -5.11
N ASN A 123 -13.68 -6.36 -6.29
CA ASN A 123 -14.46 -5.13 -6.49
C ASN A 123 -15.79 -5.09 -5.73
N ASN A 124 -16.31 -6.26 -5.34
CA ASN A 124 -17.59 -6.36 -4.64
C ASN A 124 -17.44 -6.26 -3.11
N PHE A 125 -16.21 -6.12 -2.57
CA PHE A 125 -15.95 -6.09 -1.13
C PHE A 125 -15.48 -4.73 -0.65
N SER A 126 -16.28 -4.11 0.20
CA SER A 126 -15.89 -2.93 0.99
C SER A 126 -14.78 -3.23 2.01
N ALA A 127 -14.58 -4.49 2.37
CA ALA A 127 -13.57 -4.92 3.36
C ALA A 127 -12.13 -4.70 2.87
N PHE A 128 -11.85 -4.92 1.58
CA PHE A 128 -10.52 -4.69 1.02
C PHE A 128 -10.10 -3.22 1.06
N GLU A 129 -11.07 -2.35 0.83
CA GLU A 129 -10.88 -0.92 0.86
C GLU A 129 -10.43 -0.41 2.24
N ASN A 130 -11.02 -0.95 3.31
CA ASN A 130 -10.58 -0.70 4.69
C ASN A 130 -9.18 -1.28 4.97
N TYR A 131 -8.86 -2.41 4.37
CA TYR A 131 -7.55 -3.04 4.48
C TYR A 131 -6.43 -2.19 3.85
N LEU A 132 -6.62 -1.71 2.62
CA LEU A 132 -5.62 -0.88 1.92
C LEU A 132 -5.27 0.39 2.68
N GLN A 133 -6.29 1.00 3.30
CA GLN A 133 -6.09 2.15 4.18
C GLN A 133 -5.17 1.82 5.37
N SER A 134 -5.28 0.61 5.92
CA SER A 134 -4.45 0.17 7.05
C SER A 134 -3.03 -0.14 6.64
N LEU A 135 -2.82 -0.79 5.48
CA LEU A 135 -1.49 -1.14 4.99
C LEU A 135 -0.63 0.08 4.66
N LEU A 136 -1.18 1.08 3.99
CA LEU A 136 -0.42 2.27 3.61
C LEU A 136 -0.10 3.18 4.82
N LYS A 137 -0.88 3.11 5.91
CA LYS A 137 -0.50 3.70 7.20
C LYS A 137 0.80 3.07 7.75
N LEU A 138 1.03 1.79 7.51
CA LEU A 138 2.24 1.08 7.97
C LEU A 138 3.46 1.41 7.12
N ILE A 139 3.32 1.44 5.79
CA ILE A 139 4.39 1.83 4.86
C ILE A 139 4.94 3.23 5.20
N ARG A 140 4.09 4.13 5.74
CA ARG A 140 4.52 5.45 6.23
C ARG A 140 5.19 5.43 7.61
N LYS A 141 4.83 4.48 8.50
CA LYS A 141 5.41 4.39 9.85
C LYS A 141 6.90 4.02 9.82
N GLY A 142 7.35 3.27 8.82
CA GLY A 142 8.76 3.00 8.53
C GLY A 142 9.60 4.23 8.11
N GLY A 143 9.05 5.44 8.21
CA GLY A 143 9.66 6.70 7.81
C GLY A 143 9.73 7.76 8.92
N LYS A 144 10.04 7.39 10.17
CA LYS A 144 10.37 8.35 11.25
C LYS A 144 11.86 8.43 11.66
N PRO A 145 12.87 8.38 10.77
CA PRO A 145 14.24 8.61 11.20
C PRO A 145 14.44 10.03 11.77
N LEU A 146 13.90 11.07 11.14
CA LEU A 146 14.11 12.46 11.57
C LEU A 146 13.51 12.80 12.94
N SER A 147 12.29 12.37 13.24
CA SER A 147 11.67 12.67 14.54
C SER A 147 12.29 11.90 15.71
N GLN A 148 12.97 10.77 15.45
CA GLN A 148 13.79 10.08 16.46
C GLN A 148 15.19 10.69 16.58
N ILE A 149 15.79 11.14 15.47
CA ILE A 149 17.11 11.80 15.46
C ILE A 149 17.05 13.19 16.12
N ILE A 150 16.00 13.98 15.85
CA ILE A 150 15.82 15.31 16.48
C ILE A 150 15.60 15.17 17.99
N ARG A 151 14.83 14.15 18.42
CA ARG A 151 14.65 13.86 19.86
C ARG A 151 15.93 13.36 20.53
N ARG A 152 16.73 12.53 19.86
CA ARG A 152 18.04 12.09 20.38
C ARG A 152 19.08 13.21 20.45
N LYS A 153 19.11 14.14 19.49
CA LYS A 153 19.98 15.33 19.58
C LYS A 153 19.54 16.28 20.70
N SER A 154 18.24 16.53 20.85
CA SER A 154 17.75 17.36 21.97
C SER A 154 17.98 16.74 23.35
N GLU A 155 18.13 15.42 23.44
CA GLU A 155 18.48 14.72 24.69
C GLU A 155 20.01 14.76 24.98
N GLN A 156 20.85 15.00 23.97
CA GLN A 156 22.31 15.15 24.14
C GLN A 156 22.76 16.59 24.40
N ASP A 157 21.95 17.59 24.03
CA ASP A 157 22.22 19.02 24.28
C ASP A 157 21.74 19.50 25.68
N HIS A 158 21.40 18.57 26.58
CA HIS A 158 20.94 18.84 27.96
C HIS A 158 21.75 18.11 29.04
N PHE A 159 23.05 17.91 28.82
CA PHE A 159 24.05 17.64 29.85
C PHE A 159 25.31 18.47 29.61
#